data_AF-A0A358MG80-F1
#
_entry.id   AF-A0A358MG80-F1
#
_cell.length_a   1.000
_cell.length_b   1.000
_cell.length_c   1.000
_cell.angle_alpha   90.00
_cell.angle_beta   90.00
_cell.angle_gamma   90.00
#
_symmetry.space_group_name_H-M   'P 1'
#
loop_
_entity.id
_entity.type
_entity.pdbx_description
1 polymer ?
#
loop_
_entity_poly.entity_id
_entity_poly.type
_entity_poly.pdbx_seq_one_letter_code
_entity_poly.pdbx_strand_id
1 'polypeptide(L)'
;RVHQDRFLREDGVVMVATIAFGMGIDKPDIRWVAHADLPKSIEAYYQEIGRAGRDGAPADTLTLYGPDDIRFRRTQIDEGLAPPERRHADHGRLNALLGLAEALKCRRQTLLGYFGETSEPCGNCDLCETPPDIFDATTPVRMALSAILRTDERFGAGHVIDILIGNATDKVRERGHDALPTFAVGRDWSKPQWGAIFRQMLGHDLIRPDATRHGALVMTAAAVPILKGEASISLRKDALQRPERRPAVRMLVSEEDAPLLSALKAKRRALAEAAGVPAYVIFTDKTLIEMAETRPLSLDAMAHISGVGAKKLDRYGQIFLETIQGPSPTPHPARQKLAGRNEGSLYDQLLAKQAQLARGEDGADKPMSCPAPLLAKVAQLKPRSQTDMVRVLGEKRAERFGAAFLEILIHSS
;
A
#
# COMPACT_ATOMS: atom_id res chain seq x y z
N ARG A 1 1.64 22.99 -8.70
CA ARG A 1 0.16 22.99 -8.80
C ARG A 1 -0.32 21.86 -9.70
N VAL A 2 -0.01 21.84 -11.01
CA VAL A 2 -0.41 20.74 -11.93
C VAL A 2 -0.11 19.33 -11.40
N HIS A 3 1.12 19.06 -10.92
CA HIS A 3 1.47 17.76 -10.34
C HIS A 3 0.71 17.41 -9.04
N GLN A 4 0.43 18.42 -8.22
CA GLN A 4 -0.33 18.26 -6.98
C GLN A 4 -1.80 17.97 -7.30
N ASP A 5 -2.41 18.74 -8.20
CA ASP A 5 -3.80 18.55 -8.63
C ASP A 5 -3.98 17.15 -9.25
N ARG A 6 -2.99 16.71 -10.03
CA ARG A 6 -2.93 15.37 -10.60
C ARG A 6 -2.88 14.30 -9.51
N PHE A 7 -1.96 14.41 -8.55
CA PHE A 7 -1.84 13.46 -7.44
C PHE A 7 -3.10 13.42 -6.56
N LEU A 8 -3.78 14.56 -6.37
CA LEU A 8 -5.02 14.64 -5.60
C LEU A 8 -6.20 13.96 -6.32
N ARG A 9 -6.26 14.01 -7.66
CA ARG A 9 -7.42 13.59 -8.46
C ARG A 9 -7.29 12.22 -9.10
N GLU A 10 -6.10 11.81 -9.50
CA GLU A 10 -5.84 10.56 -10.23
C GLU A 10 -5.42 9.43 -9.28
N ASP A 11 -5.89 8.21 -9.58
CA ASP A 11 -5.48 7.00 -8.90
C ASP A 11 -4.20 6.42 -9.53
N GLY A 12 -3.39 5.73 -8.70
CA GLY A 12 -2.18 5.04 -9.17
C GLY A 12 -1.01 5.97 -9.51
N VAL A 13 -1.07 7.23 -9.07
CA VAL A 13 0.02 8.20 -9.25
C VAL A 13 1.00 8.10 -8.09
N VAL A 14 2.29 7.88 -8.41
CA VAL A 14 3.37 8.04 -7.45
C VAL A 14 3.89 9.47 -7.52
N MET A 15 3.90 10.17 -6.39
CA MET A 15 4.52 11.48 -6.27
C MET A 15 5.85 11.36 -5.55
N VAL A 16 6.93 11.70 -6.25
CA VAL A 16 8.25 11.88 -5.64
C VAL A 16 8.38 13.34 -5.22
N ALA A 17 8.63 13.57 -3.94
CA ALA A 17 8.65 14.92 -3.40
C ALA A 17 9.62 15.08 -2.23
N THR A 18 10.09 16.33 -2.04
CA THR A 18 10.81 16.71 -0.82
C THR A 18 9.83 17.05 0.30
N ILE A 19 10.34 17.21 1.52
CA ILE A 19 9.55 17.57 2.72
C ILE A 19 8.64 18.79 2.47
N ALA A 20 9.07 19.74 1.64
CA ALA A 20 8.31 20.93 1.30
C ALA A 20 6.94 20.65 0.67
N PHE A 21 6.77 19.51 0.00
CA PHE A 21 5.52 19.13 -0.64
C PHE A 21 4.48 18.54 0.33
N GLY A 22 4.91 17.95 1.45
CA GLY A 22 3.99 17.33 2.39
C GLY A 22 3.05 18.34 3.05
N MET A 23 3.55 19.53 3.41
CA MET A 23 2.76 20.53 4.12
C MET A 23 1.59 21.02 3.26
N GLY A 24 0.35 20.64 3.62
CA GLY A 24 -0.88 21.09 2.97
C GLY A 24 -1.55 20.11 1.98
N ILE A 25 -1.03 18.89 1.82
CA ILE A 25 -1.69 17.84 1.05
C ILE A 25 -2.49 16.93 1.97
N ASP A 26 -3.80 16.89 1.72
CA ASP A 26 -4.76 16.04 2.43
C ASP A 26 -5.48 15.11 1.43
N LYS A 27 -4.75 14.10 0.96
CA LYS A 27 -5.31 12.99 0.18
C LYS A 27 -5.53 11.82 1.15
N PRO A 28 -6.79 11.42 1.42
CA PRO A 28 -7.06 10.47 2.49
C PRO A 28 -6.65 9.03 2.15
N ASP A 29 -6.55 8.72 0.86
CA ASP A 29 -6.37 7.38 0.30
C ASP A 29 -4.92 7.09 -0.16
N ILE A 30 -3.92 7.72 0.48
CA ILE A 30 -2.52 7.38 0.23
C ILE A 30 -2.23 5.98 0.76
N ARG A 31 -1.94 5.03 -0.13
CA ARG A 31 -1.67 3.61 0.20
C ARG A 31 -0.24 3.31 0.59
N TRP A 32 0.70 4.15 0.16
CA TRP A 32 2.11 3.93 0.39
C TRP A 32 2.83 5.24 0.62
N VAL A 33 3.64 5.30 1.68
CA VAL A 33 4.60 6.38 1.92
C VAL A 33 5.99 5.78 2.00
N ALA A 34 6.92 6.30 1.20
CA ALA A 34 8.29 5.83 1.20
C ALA A 34 9.29 6.95 1.39
N HIS A 35 10.21 6.72 2.31
CA HIS A 35 11.39 7.53 2.53
C HIS A 35 12.55 6.91 1.78
N ALA A 36 12.98 7.59 0.72
CA ALA A 36 14.22 7.25 0.02
C ALA A 36 15.46 7.68 0.81
N ASP A 37 15.33 8.72 1.63
CA ASP A 37 16.36 9.21 2.54
C ASP A 37 15.83 9.21 3.98
N LEU A 38 16.73 9.04 4.95
CA LEU A 38 16.39 9.11 6.36
C LEU A 38 15.74 10.48 6.71
N PRO A 39 14.57 10.51 7.38
CA PRO A 39 13.97 11.75 7.89
C PRO A 39 14.91 12.53 8.82
N LYS A 40 14.61 13.81 9.02
CA LYS A 40 15.42 14.69 9.90
C LYS A 40 15.28 14.35 11.37
N SER A 41 14.12 13.82 11.78
CA SER A 41 13.79 13.53 13.16
C SER A 41 12.68 12.48 13.23
N ILE A 42 12.50 11.88 14.41
CA ILE A 42 11.42 10.92 14.64
C ILE A 42 10.03 11.57 14.55
N GLU A 43 9.90 12.86 14.91
CA GLU A 43 8.65 13.62 14.76
C GLU A 43 8.33 13.89 13.29
N ALA A 44 9.33 14.24 12.48
CA ALA A 44 9.17 14.40 11.04
C ALA A 44 8.73 13.07 10.42
N TYR A 45 9.40 11.97 10.79
CA TYR A 45 9.02 10.62 10.37
C TYR A 45 7.55 10.31 10.72
N TYR A 46 7.13 10.54 11.96
CA TYR A 46 5.76 10.29 12.41
C TYR A 46 4.72 11.09 11.61
N GLN A 47 4.97 12.39 11.39
CA GLN A 47 4.08 13.23 10.60
C GLN A 47 4.02 12.82 9.13
N GLU A 48 5.15 12.41 8.56
CA GLU A 48 5.27 12.02 7.15
C GLU A 48 4.57 10.70 6.88
N ILE A 49 4.80 9.67 7.70
CA ILE A 49 4.11 8.38 7.56
C ILE A 49 2.60 8.49 7.88
N GLY A 50 2.21 9.39 8.79
CA GLY A 50 0.80 9.64 9.16
C GLY A 50 -0.06 10.26 8.06
N ARG A 51 0.50 10.43 6.86
CA ARG A 51 -0.24 10.78 5.64
C ARG A 51 -0.86 9.56 4.98
N ALA A 52 -0.29 8.38 5.20
CA ALA A 52 -0.80 7.12 4.70
C ALA A 52 -2.12 6.76 5.42
N GLY A 53 -3.10 6.24 4.69
CA GLY A 53 -4.27 5.58 5.29
C GLY A 53 -5.18 6.45 6.17
N ARG A 54 -5.33 7.75 5.88
CA ARG A 54 -6.26 8.62 6.65
C ARG A 54 -7.73 8.25 6.48
N ASP A 55 -8.06 7.54 5.41
CA ASP A 55 -9.37 6.89 5.19
C ASP A 55 -9.59 5.65 6.08
N GLY A 56 -8.59 5.23 6.85
CA GLY A 56 -8.63 4.03 7.70
C GLY A 56 -8.40 2.71 6.96
N ALA A 57 -8.22 2.73 5.64
CA ALA A 57 -7.88 1.54 4.88
C ALA A 57 -6.39 1.20 5.01
N PRO A 58 -6.00 -0.09 4.89
CA PRO A 58 -4.60 -0.51 4.99
C PRO A 58 -3.66 0.33 4.12
N ALA A 59 -2.52 0.68 4.70
CA ALA A 59 -1.48 1.43 4.03
C ALA A 59 -0.12 1.05 4.60
N ASP A 60 0.88 1.08 3.74
CA ASP A 60 2.23 0.63 4.05
C ASP A 60 3.20 1.82 4.07
N THR A 61 4.25 1.67 4.87
CA THR A 61 5.30 2.67 5.01
C THR A 61 6.65 2.00 4.87
N LEU A 62 7.55 2.57 4.07
CA LEU A 62 8.90 2.04 3.87
C LEU A 62 9.93 3.14 4.14
N THR A 63 10.97 2.84 4.90
CA THR A 63 12.11 3.74 5.06
C THR A 63 13.39 3.02 4.67
N LEU A 64 14.04 3.56 3.65
CA LEU A 64 15.39 3.17 3.26
C LEU A 64 16.37 4.07 4.01
N TYR A 65 17.41 3.47 4.57
CA TYR A 65 18.49 4.22 5.20
C TYR A 65 19.80 3.43 5.14
N GLY A 66 20.91 4.15 5.08
CA GLY A 66 22.25 3.60 5.15
C GLY A 66 23.22 4.48 5.96
N PRO A 67 24.47 4.02 6.12
CA PRO A 67 25.50 4.78 6.84
C PRO A 67 25.74 6.18 6.27
N ASP A 68 25.56 6.35 4.97
CA ASP A 68 25.77 7.62 4.26
C ASP A 68 24.69 8.64 4.63
N ASP A 69 23.43 8.22 4.75
CA ASP A 69 22.32 9.07 5.19
C ASP A 69 22.52 9.52 6.63
N ILE A 70 22.96 8.61 7.50
CA ILE A 70 23.26 8.90 8.91
C ILE A 70 24.35 9.97 9.00
N ARG A 71 25.45 9.80 8.25
CA ARG A 71 26.56 10.76 8.22
C ARG A 71 26.11 12.11 7.67
N PHE A 72 25.34 12.11 6.58
CA PHE A 72 24.80 13.33 5.98
C PHE A 72 23.92 14.09 6.98
N ARG A 73 22.97 13.42 7.65
CA ARG A 73 22.09 14.06 8.64
C ARG A 73 22.85 14.62 9.83
N ARG A 74 23.87 13.93 10.34
CA ARG A 74 24.71 14.46 11.43
C ARG A 74 25.48 15.70 10.99
N THR A 75 26.07 15.66 9.79
CA THR A 75 26.81 16.81 9.23
C THR A 75 25.89 18.03 9.10
N GLN A 76 24.65 17.85 8.63
CA GLN A 76 23.65 18.92 8.58
C GLN A 76 23.33 19.55 9.94
N ILE A 77 23.33 18.74 11.01
CA ILE A 77 23.12 19.24 12.38
C ILE A 77 24.37 20.00 12.86
N ASP A 78 25.56 19.46 12.64
CA ASP A 78 26.83 20.00 13.15
C ASP A 78 27.24 21.31 12.47
N GLU A 79 27.11 21.36 11.14
CA GLU A 79 27.38 22.55 10.31
C GLU A 79 26.24 23.57 10.34
N GLY A 80 25.10 23.19 10.93
CA GLY A 80 23.97 24.09 11.11
C GLY A 80 24.32 25.28 12.00
N LEU A 81 23.74 26.44 11.69
CA LEU A 81 23.89 27.69 12.47
C LEU A 81 23.17 27.66 13.83
N ALA A 82 22.68 26.49 14.26
CA ALA A 82 21.91 26.35 15.48
C ALA A 82 22.82 26.46 16.72
N PRO A 83 22.34 27.09 17.81
CA PRO A 83 23.05 27.11 19.08
C PRO A 83 23.41 25.69 19.58
N PRO A 84 24.47 25.54 20.39
CA PRO A 84 24.91 24.23 20.90
C PRO A 84 23.79 23.40 21.55
N GLU A 85 22.92 24.00 22.37
CA GLU A 85 21.83 23.24 23.01
C GLU A 85 20.83 22.70 21.98
N ARG A 86 20.54 23.48 20.93
CA ARG A 86 19.63 23.07 19.86
C ARG A 86 20.25 21.96 19.00
N ARG A 87 21.54 22.05 18.67
CA ARG A 87 22.25 20.96 17.97
C ARG A 87 22.23 19.68 18.80
N HIS A 88 22.44 19.77 20.11
CA HIS A 88 22.34 18.62 21.00
C HIS A 88 20.94 17.98 20.98
N ALA A 89 19.88 18.80 21.05
CA ALA A 89 18.51 18.31 20.94
C ALA A 89 18.23 17.65 19.59
N ASP A 90 18.69 18.25 18.48
CA ASP A 90 18.52 17.70 17.13
C ASP A 90 19.25 16.36 16.96
N HIS A 91 20.47 16.23 17.53
CA HIS A 91 21.15 14.93 17.62
C HIS A 91 20.33 13.91 18.41
N GLY A 92 19.74 14.31 19.54
CA GLY A 92 18.86 13.45 20.33
C GLY A 92 17.67 12.93 19.51
N ARG A 93 17.01 13.78 18.72
CA ARG A 93 15.88 13.37 17.87
C ARG A 93 16.31 12.47 16.71
N LEU A 94 17.46 12.75 16.09
CA LEU A 94 18.03 11.88 15.06
C LEU A 94 18.34 10.50 15.66
N ASN A 95 18.94 10.45 16.85
CA ASN A 95 19.23 9.20 17.55
C ASN A 95 17.96 8.41 17.87
N ALA A 96 16.87 9.08 18.28
CA ALA A 96 15.59 8.41 18.50
C ALA A 96 15.06 7.75 17.21
N LEU A 97 15.19 8.42 16.06
CA LEU A 97 14.84 7.86 14.75
C LEU A 97 15.71 6.66 14.37
N LEU A 98 17.02 6.73 14.63
CA LEU A 98 17.93 5.60 14.38
C LEU A 98 17.63 4.42 15.32
N GLY A 99 17.31 4.70 16.59
CA GLY A 99 16.87 3.70 17.55
C GLY A 99 15.56 3.02 17.12
N LEU A 100 14.65 3.78 16.49
CA LEU A 100 13.47 3.20 15.86
C LEU A 100 13.85 2.31 14.68
N ALA A 101 14.80 2.71 13.84
CA ALA A 101 15.24 1.98 12.65
C ALA A 101 16.00 0.68 12.96
N GLU A 102 16.73 0.66 14.07
CA GLU A 102 17.49 -0.51 14.58
C GLU A 102 16.75 -1.24 15.73
N ALA A 103 15.46 -0.96 15.94
CA ALA A 103 14.68 -1.54 17.02
C ALA A 103 14.66 -3.08 17.01
N LEU A 104 14.65 -3.67 18.20
CA LEU A 104 14.55 -5.12 18.45
C LEU A 104 13.12 -5.60 18.75
N LYS A 105 12.19 -4.65 18.91
CA LYS A 105 10.80 -4.87 19.31
C LYS A 105 9.89 -4.11 18.37
N CYS A 106 8.57 -4.35 18.47
CA CYS A 106 7.53 -3.72 17.67
C CYS A 106 7.81 -2.22 17.36
N ARG A 107 7.86 -1.87 16.07
CA ARG A 107 8.09 -0.48 15.60
C ARG A 107 7.11 0.51 16.22
N ARG A 108 5.82 0.16 16.26
CA ARG A 108 4.76 1.01 16.82
C ARG A 108 4.96 1.25 18.31
N GLN A 109 5.32 0.21 19.06
CA GLN A 109 5.58 0.33 20.48
C GLN A 109 6.78 1.26 20.75
N THR A 110 7.87 1.10 19.99
CA THR A 110 9.04 2.00 20.09
C THR A 110 8.69 3.44 19.74
N LEU A 111 7.92 3.65 18.66
CA LEU A 111 7.50 4.96 18.21
C LEU A 111 6.57 5.67 19.21
N LEU A 112 5.57 4.97 19.74
CA LEU A 112 4.66 5.52 20.75
C LEU A 112 5.38 5.79 22.08
N GLY A 113 6.31 4.91 22.47
CA GLY A 113 7.12 5.10 23.67
C GLY A 113 7.95 6.38 23.64
N TYR A 114 8.43 6.81 22.46
CA TYR A 114 9.10 8.10 22.31
C TYR A 114 8.19 9.29 22.67
N PHE A 115 6.90 9.20 22.36
CA PHE A 115 5.90 10.22 22.69
C PHE A 115 5.29 10.06 24.10
N GLY A 116 5.82 9.13 24.90
CA GLY A 116 5.33 8.87 26.26
C GLY A 116 4.07 8.01 26.31
N GLU A 117 3.72 7.35 25.21
CA GLU A 117 2.56 6.45 25.12
C GLU A 117 2.98 4.98 25.26
N THR A 118 2.22 4.23 26.06
CA THR A 118 2.43 2.79 26.23
C THR A 118 1.52 2.01 25.28
N SER A 119 2.06 0.95 24.67
CA SER A 119 1.30 0.12 23.73
C SER A 119 1.77 -1.33 23.75
N GLU A 120 0.86 -2.24 23.47
CA GLU A 120 1.16 -3.64 23.17
C GLU A 120 1.79 -3.79 21.77
N PRO A 121 2.47 -4.92 21.47
CA PRO A 121 2.95 -5.22 20.12
C PRO A 121 1.83 -5.13 19.07
N CYS A 122 2.10 -4.50 17.94
CA CYS A 122 1.05 -4.10 17.00
C CYS A 122 0.55 -5.20 16.06
N GLY A 123 1.31 -6.29 15.91
CA GLY A 123 0.98 -7.38 15.00
C GLY A 123 1.03 -7.05 13.49
N ASN A 124 1.45 -5.84 13.11
CA ASN A 124 1.36 -5.32 11.73
C ASN A 124 2.55 -4.43 11.37
N CYS A 125 3.75 -4.80 11.84
CA CYS A 125 5.01 -4.17 11.42
C CYS A 125 6.03 -5.27 11.13
N ASP A 126 7.09 -4.93 10.40
CA ASP A 126 8.15 -5.86 10.01
C ASP A 126 8.71 -6.67 11.19
N LEU A 127 8.88 -6.04 12.35
CA LEU A 127 9.40 -6.68 13.56
C LEU A 127 8.37 -7.54 14.31
N CYS A 128 7.07 -7.36 14.06
CA CYS A 128 6.02 -8.25 14.58
C CYS A 128 5.79 -9.44 13.65
N GLU A 129 5.85 -9.20 12.34
CA GLU A 129 5.63 -10.22 11.31
C GLU A 129 6.82 -11.17 11.20
N THR A 130 8.04 -10.63 11.21
CA THR A 130 9.29 -11.39 11.17
C THR A 130 10.21 -10.88 12.28
N PRO A 131 10.02 -11.35 13.53
CA PRO A 131 10.87 -10.97 14.64
C PRO A 131 12.35 -11.24 14.32
N PRO A 132 13.25 -10.28 14.58
CA PRO A 132 14.65 -10.44 14.24
C PRO A 132 15.32 -11.45 15.17
N ASP A 133 16.22 -12.26 14.61
CA ASP A 133 17.17 -13.00 15.43
C ASP A 133 18.05 -12.00 16.19
N ILE A 134 18.14 -12.15 17.50
CA ILE A 134 18.98 -11.34 18.36
C ILE A 134 20.14 -12.17 18.91
N PHE A 135 21.27 -11.53 19.19
CA PHE A 135 22.40 -12.17 19.86
C PHE A 135 22.99 -11.23 20.90
N ASP A 136 23.63 -11.81 21.92
CA ASP A 136 24.43 -11.04 22.88
C ASP A 136 25.66 -10.47 22.18
N ALA A 137 25.66 -9.14 22.04
CA ALA A 137 26.72 -8.40 21.37
C ALA A 137 27.63 -7.68 22.36
N THR A 138 27.52 -7.96 23.67
CA THR A 138 28.28 -7.28 24.72
C THR A 138 29.78 -7.39 24.43
N THR A 139 30.29 -8.58 24.10
CA THR A 139 31.71 -8.78 23.79
C THR A 139 32.17 -8.01 22.55
N PRO A 140 31.57 -8.15 21.35
CA PRO A 140 32.01 -7.39 20.17
C PRO A 140 31.86 -5.86 20.35
N VAL A 141 30.82 -5.40 21.05
CA VAL A 141 30.67 -3.97 21.36
C VAL A 141 31.80 -3.49 22.27
N ARG A 142 32.16 -4.24 23.33
CA ARG A 142 33.29 -3.90 24.20
C ARG A 142 34.63 -3.89 23.46
N MET A 143 34.84 -4.82 22.53
CA MET A 143 36.02 -4.81 21.66
C MET A 143 36.10 -3.54 20.83
N ALA A 144 34.98 -3.14 20.19
CA ALA A 144 34.91 -1.92 19.39
C ALA A 144 35.12 -0.66 20.23
N LEU A 145 34.45 -0.53 21.38
CA LEU A 145 34.61 0.60 22.31
C LEU A 145 36.06 0.69 22.81
N SER A 146 36.68 -0.43 23.16
CA SER A 146 38.09 -0.47 23.58
C SER A 146 39.02 -0.04 22.45
N ALA A 147 38.77 -0.47 21.21
CA ALA A 147 39.57 -0.06 20.05
C ALA A 147 39.40 1.44 19.76
N ILE A 148 38.17 1.99 19.84
CA ILE A 148 37.92 3.43 19.70
C ILE A 148 38.72 4.23 20.73
N LEU A 149 38.63 3.86 22.00
CA LEU A 149 39.32 4.54 23.10
C LEU A 149 40.85 4.47 22.95
N ARG A 150 41.40 3.30 22.59
CA ARG A 150 42.85 3.10 22.39
C ARG A 150 43.43 3.80 21.18
N THR A 151 42.57 4.31 20.29
CA THR A 151 42.98 5.15 19.16
C THR A 151 42.73 6.64 19.43
N ASP A 152 42.59 7.00 20.71
CA ASP A 152 42.29 8.34 21.21
C ASP A 152 41.03 8.97 20.60
N GLU A 153 40.10 8.15 20.11
CA GLU A 153 38.88 8.59 19.43
C GLU A 153 39.18 9.55 18.25
N ARG A 154 40.19 9.22 17.44
CA ARG A 154 40.65 10.02 16.28
C ARG A 154 40.36 9.40 14.93
N PHE A 155 39.67 8.26 14.90
CA PHE A 155 39.48 7.48 13.68
C PHE A 155 38.03 7.05 13.47
N GLY A 156 37.62 7.00 12.20
CA GLY A 156 36.30 6.51 11.80
C GLY A 156 36.22 4.98 11.77
N ALA A 157 35.00 4.45 11.57
CA ALA A 157 34.70 3.02 11.61
C ALA A 157 35.66 2.17 10.76
N GLY A 158 35.96 2.57 9.52
CA GLY A 158 36.81 1.78 8.63
C GLY A 158 38.19 1.42 9.21
N HIS A 159 38.85 2.40 9.84
CA HIS A 159 40.17 2.20 10.46
C HIS A 159 40.06 1.34 11.72
N VAL A 160 39.04 1.57 12.55
CA VAL A 160 38.81 0.78 13.76
C VAL A 160 38.49 -0.68 13.41
N ILE A 161 37.74 -0.91 12.33
CA ILE A 161 37.45 -2.25 11.82
C ILE A 161 38.72 -2.94 11.34
N ASP A 162 39.60 -2.23 10.61
CA ASP A 162 40.88 -2.79 10.17
C ASP A 162 41.75 -3.22 11.38
N ILE A 163 41.74 -2.47 12.49
CA ILE A 163 42.40 -2.87 13.74
C ILE A 163 41.75 -4.14 14.31
N LEU A 164 40.43 -4.16 14.47
CA LEU A 164 39.69 -5.27 15.09
C LEU A 164 39.90 -6.60 14.34
N ILE A 165 39.88 -6.57 13.00
CA ILE A 165 40.11 -7.78 12.18
C ILE A 165 41.60 -8.14 12.04
N GLY A 166 42.51 -7.24 12.42
CA GLY A 166 43.95 -7.45 12.29
C GLY A 166 44.50 -7.17 10.89
N ASN A 167 43.87 -6.26 10.14
CA ASN A 167 44.32 -5.82 8.83
C ASN A 167 45.36 -4.70 8.99
N ALA A 168 46.64 -5.04 8.87
CA ALA A 168 47.76 -4.10 8.99
C ALA A 168 47.93 -3.28 7.70
N THR A 169 47.01 -2.36 7.44
CA THR A 169 47.16 -1.35 6.38
C THR A 169 48.33 -0.42 6.67
N ASP A 170 48.83 0.29 5.66
CA ASP A 170 49.95 1.24 5.84
C ASP A 170 49.64 2.26 6.93
N LYS A 171 48.43 2.82 6.92
CA LYS A 171 47.94 3.74 7.96
C LYS A 171 47.88 3.12 9.36
N VAL A 172 47.58 1.82 9.48
CA VAL A 172 47.58 1.13 10.78
C VAL A 172 49.00 0.99 11.32
N ARG A 173 49.96 0.61 10.46
CA ARG A 173 51.38 0.48 10.83
C ARG A 173 52.04 1.81 11.16
N GLU A 174 51.81 2.83 10.32
CA GLU A 174 52.34 4.19 10.53
C GLU A 174 51.90 4.78 11.88
N ARG A 175 50.72 4.39 12.36
CA ARG A 175 50.17 4.83 13.64
C ARG A 175 50.53 3.92 14.81
N GLY A 176 51.24 2.81 14.57
CA GLY A 176 51.57 1.80 15.58
C GLY A 176 50.34 1.08 16.14
N HIS A 177 49.22 1.07 15.41
CA HIS A 177 47.98 0.47 15.89
C HIS A 177 47.94 -1.05 15.76
N ASP A 178 48.89 -1.62 15.02
CA ASP A 178 49.17 -3.06 14.95
C ASP A 178 49.77 -3.63 16.25
N ALA A 179 50.35 -2.78 17.10
CA ALA A 179 50.85 -3.15 18.41
C ALA A 179 49.78 -3.04 19.53
N LEU A 180 48.59 -2.51 19.23
CA LEU A 180 47.53 -2.35 20.24
C LEU A 180 47.00 -3.73 20.68
N PRO A 181 46.62 -3.92 21.95
CA PRO A 181 46.03 -5.19 22.38
C PRO A 181 44.61 -5.44 21.82
N THR A 182 44.04 -4.46 21.12
CA THR A 182 42.79 -4.58 20.34
C THR A 182 43.03 -4.99 18.90
N PHE A 183 44.28 -5.06 18.45
CA PHE A 183 44.59 -5.55 17.12
C PHE A 183 44.21 -7.03 17.04
N ALA A 184 43.48 -7.40 15.99
CA ALA A 184 43.10 -8.79 15.72
C ALA A 184 42.18 -9.48 16.76
N VAL A 185 41.64 -8.77 17.76
CA VAL A 185 40.73 -9.38 18.76
C VAL A 185 39.35 -9.72 18.21
N GLY A 186 38.99 -9.16 17.06
CA GLY A 186 37.69 -9.26 16.41
C GLY A 186 37.67 -10.13 15.15
N ARG A 187 38.62 -11.05 15.00
CA ARG A 187 38.79 -11.90 13.80
C ARG A 187 37.60 -12.82 13.49
N ASP A 188 36.79 -13.13 14.50
CA ASP A 188 35.61 -13.98 14.34
C ASP A 188 34.50 -13.30 13.53
N TRP A 189 34.61 -11.99 13.28
CA TRP A 189 33.65 -11.21 12.52
C TRP A 189 34.29 -10.67 11.25
N SER A 190 33.61 -10.85 10.14
CA SER A 190 34.00 -10.27 8.86
C SER A 190 33.82 -8.74 8.84
N LYS A 191 34.52 -8.06 7.93
CA LYS A 191 34.42 -6.60 7.74
C LYS A 191 32.97 -6.10 7.54
N PRO A 192 32.10 -6.78 6.75
CA PRO A 192 30.68 -6.42 6.66
C PRO A 192 29.92 -6.57 7.99
N GLN A 193 30.17 -7.64 8.74
CA GLN A 193 29.52 -7.87 10.04
C GLN A 193 29.94 -6.79 11.05
N TRP A 194 31.23 -6.42 11.07
CA TRP A 194 31.69 -5.27 11.84
C TRP A 194 30.99 -3.98 11.39
N GLY A 195 30.86 -3.73 10.08
CA GLY A 195 30.09 -2.58 9.58
C GLY A 195 28.66 -2.53 10.13
N ALA A 196 27.97 -3.67 10.18
CA ALA A 196 26.63 -3.77 10.76
C ALA A 196 26.62 -3.59 12.29
N ILE A 197 27.62 -4.10 13.02
CA ILE A 197 27.78 -3.84 14.47
C ILE A 197 27.96 -2.34 14.72
N PHE A 198 28.86 -1.66 14.01
CA PHE A 198 29.07 -0.22 14.16
C PHE A 198 27.83 0.60 13.80
N ARG A 199 27.07 0.20 12.77
CA ARG A 199 25.80 0.83 12.42
C ARG A 199 24.79 0.73 13.56
N GLN A 200 24.64 -0.45 14.16
CA GLN A 200 23.75 -0.61 15.30
C GLN A 200 24.27 0.11 16.56
N MET A 201 25.59 0.18 16.79
CA MET A 201 26.17 1.00 17.87
C MET A 201 25.84 2.50 17.71
N LEU A 202 25.83 3.02 16.47
CA LEU A 202 25.38 4.38 16.17
C LEU A 202 23.87 4.54 16.44
N GLY A 203 23.05 3.52 16.13
CA GLY A 203 21.61 3.54 16.38
C GLY A 203 21.24 3.46 17.86
N HIS A 204 22.02 2.73 18.65
CA HIS A 204 21.92 2.68 20.12
C HIS A 204 22.62 3.85 20.82
N ASP A 205 23.12 4.82 20.06
CA ASP A 205 23.80 5.99 20.58
C ASP A 205 25.00 5.68 21.48
N LEU A 206 25.70 4.57 21.24
CA LEU A 206 26.90 4.21 21.99
C LEU A 206 28.14 4.99 21.51
N ILE A 207 28.13 5.33 20.22
CA ILE A 207 29.20 6.05 19.54
C ILE A 207 28.61 7.13 18.64
N ARG A 208 29.36 8.19 18.40
CA ARG A 208 28.99 9.27 17.47
C ARG A 208 30.21 9.71 16.66
N PRO A 209 30.06 10.13 15.40
CA PRO A 209 31.12 10.87 14.72
C PRO A 209 31.26 12.27 15.35
N ASP A 210 32.49 12.74 15.49
CA ASP A 210 32.83 14.08 15.96
C ASP A 210 33.35 14.92 14.78
N ALA A 211 32.60 15.96 14.40
CA ALA A 211 32.94 16.86 13.30
C ALA A 211 34.27 17.61 13.54
N THR A 212 34.59 17.95 14.79
CA THR A 212 35.85 18.63 15.15
C THR A 212 37.07 17.72 14.97
N ARG A 213 36.84 16.40 14.92
CA ARG A 213 37.85 15.37 14.71
C ARG A 213 37.71 14.69 13.35
N HIS A 214 37.23 15.42 12.34
CA HIS A 214 37.07 14.92 10.97
C HIS A 214 36.21 13.64 10.88
N GLY A 215 35.17 13.54 11.70
CA GLY A 215 34.25 12.40 11.72
C GLY A 215 34.78 11.16 12.45
N ALA A 216 35.78 11.33 13.33
CA ALA A 216 36.24 10.28 14.22
C ALA A 216 35.12 9.80 15.14
N LEU A 217 35.10 8.50 15.44
CA LEU A 217 34.12 7.95 16.38
C LEU A 217 34.55 8.26 17.81
N VAL A 218 33.64 8.91 18.55
CA VAL A 218 33.74 9.17 19.99
C VAL A 218 32.68 8.37 20.73
N MET A 219 32.99 7.92 21.95
CA MET A 219 32.05 7.22 22.80
C MET A 219 31.09 8.20 23.48
N THR A 220 29.86 7.75 23.72
CA THR A 220 28.88 8.50 24.51
C THR A 220 28.84 8.01 25.96
N ALA A 221 28.14 8.74 26.82
CA ALA A 221 27.88 8.30 28.19
C ALA A 221 27.16 6.93 28.26
N ALA A 222 26.32 6.61 27.27
CA ALA A 222 25.58 5.35 27.22
C ALA A 222 26.48 4.12 27.00
N ALA A 223 27.65 4.30 26.40
CA ALA A 223 28.60 3.21 26.18
C ALA A 223 29.42 2.84 27.42
N VAL A 224 29.54 3.74 28.40
CA VAL A 224 30.44 3.57 29.55
C VAL A 224 30.10 2.34 30.39
N PRO A 225 28.84 2.08 30.77
CA PRO A 225 28.50 0.88 31.55
C PRO A 225 28.81 -0.42 30.79
N ILE A 226 28.58 -0.45 29.47
CA ILE A 226 28.88 -1.62 28.64
C ILE A 226 30.39 -1.86 28.58
N LEU A 227 31.19 -0.81 28.36
CA LEU A 227 32.65 -0.91 28.31
C LEU A 227 33.20 -1.49 29.62
N LYS A 228 32.70 -1.01 30.76
CA LYS A 228 33.07 -1.49 32.11
C LYS A 228 32.56 -2.89 32.44
N GLY A 229 31.63 -3.44 31.64
CA GLY A 229 31.00 -4.73 31.91
C GLY A 229 29.89 -4.66 32.97
N GLU A 230 29.38 -3.46 33.24
CA GLU A 230 28.27 -3.19 34.18
C GLU A 230 26.89 -3.35 33.51
N ALA A 231 26.85 -3.33 32.16
CA ALA A 231 25.64 -3.53 31.36
C ALA A 231 25.92 -4.44 30.15
N SER A 232 24.86 -5.08 29.66
CA SER A 232 24.89 -5.90 28.44
C SER A 232 24.12 -5.21 27.30
N ILE A 233 24.39 -5.65 26.07
CA ILE A 233 23.65 -5.21 24.89
C ILE A 233 23.40 -6.37 23.94
N SER A 234 22.18 -6.43 23.43
CA SER A 234 21.81 -7.33 22.34
C SER A 234 21.71 -6.55 21.03
N LEU A 235 22.14 -7.17 19.93
CA LEU A 235 22.02 -6.61 18.59
C LEU A 235 21.30 -7.59 17.67
N ARG A 236 20.82 -7.06 16.55
CA ARG A 236 20.23 -7.82 15.44
C ARG A 236 21.28 -8.69 14.78
N LYS A 237 21.05 -10.00 14.78
CA LYS A 237 21.86 -11.03 14.11
C LYS A 237 21.54 -11.10 12.62
N ASP A 238 20.29 -10.88 12.23
CA ASP A 238 19.85 -10.85 10.84
C ASP A 238 20.53 -9.72 10.04
N ALA A 239 20.79 -8.58 10.68
CA ALA A 239 21.58 -7.48 10.12
C ALA A 239 23.05 -7.86 9.79
N LEU A 240 23.55 -8.97 10.34
CA LEU A 240 24.89 -9.51 10.09
C LEU A 240 24.92 -10.50 8.92
N GLN A 241 23.75 -10.97 8.47
CA GLN A 241 23.67 -11.92 7.38
C GLN A 241 23.66 -11.20 6.04
N ARG A 242 24.31 -11.82 5.04
CA ARG A 242 24.30 -11.31 3.67
C ARG A 242 22.88 -11.52 3.12
N PRO A 243 22.21 -10.50 2.56
CA PRO A 243 20.87 -10.70 2.05
C PRO A 243 20.91 -11.72 0.92
N GLU A 244 20.14 -12.80 1.05
CA GLU A 244 19.82 -13.66 -0.09
C GLU A 244 19.15 -12.80 -1.17
N ARG A 245 19.60 -12.93 -2.42
CA ARG A 245 18.95 -12.26 -3.55
C ARG A 245 17.53 -12.82 -3.69
N ARG A 246 16.55 -12.16 -3.08
CA ARG A 246 15.14 -12.47 -3.29
C ARG A 246 14.74 -11.98 -4.69
N PRO A 247 14.00 -12.79 -5.48
CA PRO A 247 13.36 -12.30 -6.69
C PRO A 247 12.42 -11.14 -6.33
N ALA A 248 12.37 -10.12 -7.18
CA ALA A 248 11.47 -8.98 -7.00
C ALA A 248 10.03 -9.47 -6.88
N VAL A 249 9.36 -9.09 -5.80
CA VAL A 249 7.97 -9.47 -5.50
C VAL A 249 7.05 -8.84 -6.56
N ARG A 250 6.39 -9.69 -7.36
CA ARG A 250 5.26 -9.30 -8.23
C ARG A 250 4.05 -9.05 -7.33
N MET A 251 3.44 -7.88 -7.47
CA MET A 251 2.23 -7.50 -6.73
C MET A 251 1.06 -8.46 -7.01
N LEU A 252 0.34 -8.79 -5.94
CA LEU A 252 -0.85 -9.64 -5.89
C LEU A 252 -2.02 -9.06 -6.69
N VAL A 253 -2.17 -9.56 -7.92
CA VAL A 253 -3.45 -9.89 -8.59
C VAL A 253 -3.16 -11.22 -9.28
N SER A 254 -4.12 -12.16 -9.38
CA SER A 254 -3.90 -13.33 -10.24
C SER A 254 -3.44 -12.83 -11.63
N GLU A 255 -2.43 -13.46 -12.24
CA GLU A 255 -1.94 -12.99 -13.57
C GLU A 255 -3.07 -13.00 -14.63
N GLU A 256 -4.16 -13.73 -14.36
CA GLU A 256 -5.35 -13.85 -15.22
C GLU A 256 -6.32 -12.64 -15.15
N ASP A 257 -6.38 -11.90 -14.03
CA ASP A 257 -7.35 -10.80 -13.84
C ASP A 257 -6.75 -9.40 -14.06
N ALA A 258 -5.42 -9.29 -14.10
CA ALA A 258 -4.70 -8.02 -14.30
C ALA A 258 -5.09 -7.26 -15.59
N PRO A 259 -5.33 -7.92 -16.75
CA PRO A 259 -5.75 -7.22 -17.96
C PRO A 259 -7.15 -6.59 -17.85
N LEU A 260 -8.11 -7.33 -17.27
CA LEU A 260 -9.49 -6.86 -17.11
C LEU A 260 -9.57 -5.71 -16.10
N LEU A 261 -8.87 -5.83 -14.96
CA LEU A 261 -8.82 -4.74 -13.98
C LEU A 261 -8.22 -3.46 -14.57
N SER A 262 -7.19 -3.58 -15.43
CA SER A 262 -6.61 -2.45 -16.15
C SER A 262 -7.64 -1.77 -17.07
N ALA A 263 -8.42 -2.57 -17.83
CA ALA A 263 -9.47 -2.06 -18.71
C ALA A 263 -10.58 -1.33 -17.92
N LEU A 264 -11.02 -1.89 -16.79
CA LEU A 264 -12.02 -1.27 -15.91
C LEU A 264 -11.51 0.05 -15.31
N LYS A 265 -10.24 0.10 -14.87
CA LYS A 265 -9.60 1.32 -14.38
C LYS A 265 -9.51 2.39 -15.47
N ALA A 266 -9.14 2.00 -16.69
CA ALA A 266 -9.10 2.92 -17.83
C ALA A 266 -10.49 3.48 -18.15
N LYS A 267 -11.53 2.64 -18.14
CA LYS A 267 -12.91 3.08 -18.38
C LYS A 267 -13.41 4.03 -17.31
N ARG A 268 -13.11 3.74 -16.04
CA ARG A 268 -13.40 4.63 -14.91
C ARG A 268 -12.77 6.01 -15.09
N ARG A 269 -11.49 6.05 -15.45
CA ARG A 269 -10.75 7.31 -15.67
C ARG A 269 -11.41 8.17 -16.76
N ALA A 270 -11.74 7.57 -17.90
CA ALA A 270 -12.37 8.28 -19.00
C ALA A 270 -13.74 8.91 -18.61
N LEU A 271 -14.55 8.17 -17.84
CA LEU A 271 -15.85 8.67 -17.36
C LEU A 271 -15.70 9.77 -16.30
N ALA A 272 -14.69 9.65 -15.44
CA ALA A 272 -14.38 10.63 -14.41
C ALA A 272 -13.92 11.96 -15.01
N GLU A 273 -13.02 11.90 -16.01
CA GLU A 273 -12.56 13.06 -16.79
C GLU A 273 -13.73 13.75 -17.51
N ALA A 274 -14.57 12.99 -18.21
CA ALA A 274 -15.73 13.53 -18.92
C ALA A 274 -16.74 14.21 -17.99
N ALA A 275 -16.86 13.73 -16.74
CA ALA A 275 -17.76 14.28 -15.74
C ALA A 275 -17.11 15.36 -14.85
N GLY A 276 -15.80 15.62 -14.97
CA GLY A 276 -15.08 16.57 -14.13
C GLY A 276 -15.04 16.19 -12.64
N VAL A 277 -15.13 14.91 -12.32
CA VAL A 277 -15.17 14.40 -10.93
C VAL A 277 -14.01 13.42 -10.68
N PRO A 278 -13.58 13.22 -9.41
CA PRO A 278 -12.60 12.19 -9.08
C PRO A 278 -13.07 10.78 -9.45
N ALA A 279 -12.14 9.90 -9.85
CA ALA A 279 -12.47 8.57 -10.38
C ALA A 279 -13.24 7.68 -9.39
N TYR A 280 -12.91 7.75 -8.09
CA TYR A 280 -13.61 7.00 -7.04
C TYR A 280 -15.11 7.35 -6.92
N VAL A 281 -15.54 8.53 -7.40
CA VAL A 281 -16.96 8.92 -7.44
C VAL A 281 -17.75 8.02 -8.40
N ILE A 282 -17.12 7.57 -9.50
CA ILE A 282 -17.70 6.59 -10.43
C ILE A 282 -17.79 5.23 -9.71
N PHE A 283 -16.66 4.58 -9.45
CA PHE A 283 -16.55 3.34 -8.68
C PHE A 283 -15.22 3.30 -7.89
N THR A 284 -15.21 2.72 -6.69
CA THR A 284 -13.97 2.57 -5.90
C THR A 284 -13.11 1.44 -6.47
N ASP A 285 -11.82 1.38 -6.10
CA ASP A 285 -10.95 0.26 -6.50
C ASP A 285 -11.49 -1.08 -6.01
N LYS A 286 -12.04 -1.14 -4.81
CA LYS A 286 -12.71 -2.33 -4.27
C LYS A 286 -13.82 -2.83 -5.21
N THR A 287 -14.69 -1.92 -5.67
CA THR A 287 -15.77 -2.27 -6.60
C THR A 287 -15.25 -2.78 -7.95
N LEU A 288 -14.16 -2.20 -8.48
CA LEU A 288 -13.57 -2.66 -9.75
C LEU A 288 -12.84 -4.00 -9.62
N ILE A 289 -12.18 -4.24 -8.48
CA ILE A 289 -11.56 -5.53 -8.15
C ILE A 289 -12.65 -6.59 -8.06
N GLU A 290 -13.73 -6.32 -7.31
CA GLU A 290 -14.86 -7.22 -7.20
C GLU A 290 -15.52 -7.49 -8.58
N MET A 291 -15.64 -6.49 -9.46
CA MET A 291 -16.09 -6.68 -10.84
C MET A 291 -15.15 -7.57 -11.68
N ALA A 292 -13.83 -7.43 -11.51
CA ALA A 292 -12.84 -8.22 -12.22
C ALA A 292 -12.84 -9.69 -11.75
N GLU A 293 -13.01 -9.92 -10.44
CA GLU A 293 -13.09 -11.24 -9.82
C GLU A 293 -14.42 -11.95 -10.13
N THR A 294 -15.55 -11.24 -10.00
CA THR A 294 -16.89 -11.84 -10.16
C THR A 294 -17.40 -11.91 -11.59
N ARG A 295 -16.83 -11.09 -12.50
CA ARG A 295 -17.16 -11.00 -13.93
C ARG A 295 -18.68 -11.03 -14.20
N PRO A 296 -19.44 -10.06 -13.68
CA PRO A 296 -20.91 -10.04 -13.80
C PRO A 296 -21.37 -10.14 -15.26
N LEU A 297 -22.28 -11.07 -15.51
CA LEU A 297 -22.81 -11.33 -16.86
C LEU A 297 -24.07 -10.51 -17.18
N SER A 298 -24.65 -9.79 -16.20
CA SER A 298 -25.85 -8.99 -16.39
C SER A 298 -25.85 -7.75 -15.50
N LEU A 299 -26.73 -6.78 -15.79
CA LEU A 299 -26.98 -5.64 -14.91
C LEU A 299 -27.49 -6.09 -13.53
N ASP A 300 -28.19 -7.23 -13.46
CA ASP A 300 -28.69 -7.78 -12.21
C ASP A 300 -27.54 -8.35 -11.37
N ALA A 301 -26.60 -9.08 -11.98
CA ALA A 301 -25.38 -9.51 -11.31
C ALA A 301 -24.53 -8.30 -10.86
N MET A 302 -24.45 -7.26 -11.69
CA MET A 302 -23.71 -6.04 -11.36
C MET A 302 -24.34 -5.23 -10.21
N ALA A 303 -25.66 -5.32 -10.01
CA ALA A 303 -26.36 -4.69 -8.88
C ALA A 303 -25.98 -5.30 -7.52
N HIS A 304 -25.49 -6.54 -7.50
CA HIS A 304 -25.08 -7.24 -6.27
C HIS A 304 -23.63 -6.92 -5.85
N ILE A 305 -22.88 -6.20 -6.69
CA ILE A 305 -21.49 -5.82 -6.40
C ILE A 305 -21.46 -4.68 -5.38
N SER A 306 -20.59 -4.82 -4.37
CA SER A 306 -20.45 -3.81 -3.32
C SER A 306 -20.06 -2.45 -3.89
N GLY A 307 -20.86 -1.41 -3.61
CA GLY A 307 -20.66 -0.05 -4.10
C GLY A 307 -21.38 0.30 -5.40
N VAL A 308 -22.14 -0.63 -5.99
CA VAL A 308 -23.00 -0.40 -7.16
C VAL A 308 -24.44 -0.12 -6.73
N GLY A 309 -24.73 1.13 -6.33
CA GLY A 309 -26.11 1.57 -6.03
C GLY A 309 -26.94 1.85 -7.29
N ALA A 310 -28.27 1.93 -7.16
CA ALA A 310 -29.21 2.10 -8.28
C ALA A 310 -28.86 3.26 -9.24
N LYS A 311 -28.44 4.42 -8.70
CA LYS A 311 -28.01 5.58 -9.53
C LYS A 311 -26.73 5.31 -10.32
N LYS A 312 -25.79 4.55 -9.75
CA LYS A 312 -24.53 4.19 -10.42
C LYS A 312 -24.76 3.08 -11.43
N LEU A 313 -25.64 2.13 -11.13
CA LEU A 313 -26.04 1.08 -12.06
C LEU A 313 -26.72 1.66 -13.31
N ASP A 314 -27.66 2.59 -13.12
CA ASP A 314 -28.35 3.28 -14.22
C ASP A 314 -27.38 4.10 -15.08
N ARG A 315 -26.46 4.83 -14.43
CA ARG A 315 -25.55 5.75 -15.12
C ARG A 315 -24.31 5.11 -15.74
N TYR A 316 -23.79 4.03 -15.13
CA TYR A 316 -22.51 3.43 -15.51
C TYR A 316 -22.56 1.92 -15.73
N GLY A 317 -23.62 1.23 -15.31
CA GLY A 317 -23.67 -0.25 -15.30
C GLY A 317 -23.41 -0.85 -16.67
N GLN A 318 -24.12 -0.37 -17.70
CA GLN A 318 -23.95 -0.86 -19.07
C GLN A 318 -22.52 -0.66 -19.60
N ILE A 319 -21.93 0.48 -19.29
CA ILE A 319 -20.60 0.88 -19.77
C ILE A 319 -19.51 -0.04 -19.21
N PHE A 320 -19.62 -0.42 -17.93
CA PHE A 320 -18.69 -1.34 -17.30
C PHE A 320 -18.98 -2.79 -17.70
N LEU A 321 -20.25 -3.16 -17.91
CA LEU A 321 -20.62 -4.50 -18.37
C LEU A 321 -20.03 -4.79 -19.77
N GLU A 322 -20.07 -3.82 -20.68
CA GLU A 322 -19.41 -3.89 -22.00
C GLU A 322 -17.88 -4.00 -21.89
N THR A 323 -17.29 -3.41 -20.85
CA THR A 323 -15.84 -3.52 -20.61
C THR A 323 -15.46 -4.92 -20.11
N ILE A 324 -16.39 -5.61 -19.42
CA ILE A 324 -16.18 -6.96 -18.87
C ILE A 324 -16.41 -8.04 -19.93
N GLN A 325 -17.43 -7.88 -20.78
CA GLN A 325 -17.87 -8.91 -21.73
C GLN A 325 -17.40 -8.68 -23.17
N GLY A 326 -16.89 -7.49 -23.50
CA GLY A 326 -16.76 -7.04 -24.88
C GLY A 326 -18.10 -6.55 -25.46
N PRO A 327 -18.12 -6.06 -26.71
CA PRO A 327 -19.30 -5.43 -27.31
C PRO A 327 -20.47 -6.42 -27.41
N SER A 328 -21.48 -6.21 -26.59
CA SER A 328 -22.75 -6.95 -26.59
C SER A 328 -23.90 -5.97 -26.89
N PRO A 329 -25.01 -6.41 -27.50
CA PRO A 329 -26.11 -5.51 -27.90
C PRO A 329 -26.66 -4.76 -26.70
N THR A 330 -26.69 -3.43 -26.78
CA THR A 330 -27.23 -2.56 -25.72
C THR A 330 -28.69 -2.92 -25.42
N PRO A 331 -29.05 -3.33 -24.19
CA PRO A 331 -30.44 -3.61 -23.83
C PRO A 331 -31.30 -2.36 -23.99
N HIS A 332 -32.55 -2.53 -24.44
CA HIS A 332 -33.46 -1.40 -24.66
C HIS A 332 -33.71 -0.60 -23.35
N PRO A 333 -33.82 0.74 -23.36
CA PRO A 333 -34.00 1.58 -22.16
C PRO A 333 -35.17 1.18 -21.25
N ALA A 334 -36.22 0.58 -21.83
CA ALA A 334 -37.36 0.03 -21.09
C ALA A 334 -36.99 -1.17 -20.20
N ARG A 335 -36.06 -2.02 -20.64
CA ARG A 335 -35.49 -3.11 -19.83
C ARG A 335 -34.57 -2.54 -18.76
N GLN A 336 -33.69 -1.58 -19.11
CA GLN A 336 -32.74 -0.99 -18.16
C GLN A 336 -33.41 -0.48 -16.88
N LYS A 337 -34.60 0.16 -17.00
CA LYS A 337 -35.40 0.64 -15.86
C LYS A 337 -35.93 -0.45 -14.92
N LEU A 338 -35.94 -1.71 -15.37
CA LEU A 338 -36.40 -2.89 -14.61
C LEU A 338 -35.25 -3.67 -13.95
N ALA A 339 -34.00 -3.27 -14.16
CA ALA A 339 -32.84 -3.96 -13.57
C ALA A 339 -32.88 -3.96 -12.03
N GLY A 340 -32.51 -5.08 -11.41
CA GLY A 340 -32.51 -5.29 -9.97
C GLY A 340 -33.89 -5.47 -9.33
N ARG A 341 -34.95 -5.62 -10.14
CA ARG A 341 -36.32 -5.87 -9.67
C ARG A 341 -36.83 -7.22 -10.17
N ASN A 342 -37.79 -7.81 -9.45
CA ASN A 342 -38.41 -9.08 -9.85
C ASN A 342 -39.05 -9.00 -11.25
N GLU A 343 -39.52 -7.83 -11.66
CA GLU A 343 -40.11 -7.59 -12.98
C GLU A 343 -39.08 -7.69 -14.13
N GLY A 344 -37.78 -7.57 -13.85
CA GLY A 344 -36.71 -7.73 -14.85
C GLY A 344 -36.62 -9.16 -15.40
N SER A 345 -36.67 -10.16 -14.51
CA SER A 345 -36.69 -11.58 -14.90
C SER A 345 -37.94 -11.92 -15.72
N LEU A 346 -39.10 -11.38 -15.33
CA LEU A 346 -40.34 -11.54 -16.09
C LEU A 346 -40.24 -10.94 -17.49
N TYR A 347 -39.67 -9.74 -17.62
CA TYR A 347 -39.44 -9.12 -18.93
C TYR A 347 -38.60 -10.01 -19.85
N ASP A 348 -37.50 -10.56 -19.34
CA ASP A 348 -36.58 -11.39 -20.10
C ASP A 348 -37.25 -12.70 -20.56
N GLN A 349 -38.09 -13.31 -19.71
CA GLN A 349 -38.90 -14.49 -20.06
C GLN A 349 -39.96 -14.18 -21.15
N LEU A 350 -40.66 -13.05 -21.04
CA LEU A 350 -41.65 -12.63 -22.04
C LEU A 350 -41.00 -12.35 -23.40
N LEU A 351 -39.82 -11.71 -23.39
CA LEU A 351 -39.06 -11.41 -24.60
C LEU A 351 -38.61 -12.71 -25.30
N ALA A 352 -38.10 -13.68 -24.54
CA ALA A 352 -37.69 -14.98 -25.06
C ALA A 352 -38.89 -15.75 -25.64
N LYS A 353 -40.03 -15.77 -24.94
CA LYS A 353 -41.23 -16.47 -25.40
C LYS A 353 -41.84 -15.83 -26.65
N GLN A 354 -41.81 -14.50 -26.75
CA GLN A 354 -42.17 -13.78 -27.97
C GLN A 354 -41.31 -14.22 -29.15
N ALA A 355 -39.98 -14.36 -28.95
CA ALA A 355 -39.09 -14.71 -30.04
C ALA A 355 -39.43 -16.09 -30.63
N GLN A 356 -39.86 -17.03 -29.79
CA GLN A 356 -40.36 -18.35 -30.21
C GLN A 356 -41.65 -18.25 -31.04
N LEU A 357 -42.57 -17.36 -30.63
CA LEU A 357 -43.91 -17.22 -31.24
C LEU A 357 -43.97 -16.14 -32.34
N ALA A 358 -42.84 -15.54 -32.69
CA ALA A 358 -42.79 -14.41 -33.61
C ALA A 358 -43.42 -14.75 -34.97
N ARG A 359 -43.33 -16.01 -35.41
CA ARG A 359 -43.93 -16.53 -36.65
C ARG A 359 -45.05 -17.57 -36.43
N GLY A 360 -45.70 -17.54 -35.27
CA GLY A 360 -46.76 -18.50 -34.91
C GLY A 360 -46.17 -19.80 -34.36
N GLU A 361 -47.02 -20.72 -33.91
CA GLU A 361 -46.58 -21.99 -33.31
C GLU A 361 -45.86 -22.88 -34.32
N ASP A 362 -46.34 -22.90 -35.56
CA ASP A 362 -45.79 -23.71 -36.66
C ASP A 362 -44.74 -22.95 -37.50
N GLY A 363 -44.44 -21.69 -37.17
CA GLY A 363 -43.42 -20.87 -37.85
C GLY A 363 -43.81 -20.32 -39.25
N ALA A 364 -45.04 -20.58 -39.71
CA ALA A 364 -45.52 -20.20 -41.04
C ALA A 364 -46.14 -18.78 -41.13
N ASP A 365 -46.40 -18.14 -39.99
CA ASP A 365 -47.10 -16.85 -39.98
C ASP A 365 -46.17 -15.66 -40.25
N LYS A 366 -46.78 -14.53 -40.62
CA LYS A 366 -46.08 -13.24 -40.71
C LYS A 366 -45.42 -12.88 -39.38
N PRO A 367 -44.18 -12.33 -39.42
CA PRO A 367 -43.45 -11.97 -38.22
C PRO A 367 -44.20 -10.88 -37.43
N MET A 368 -44.43 -11.15 -36.15
CA MET A 368 -45.05 -10.24 -35.20
C MET A 368 -44.20 -10.14 -33.94
N SER A 369 -44.15 -8.96 -33.32
CA SER A 369 -43.50 -8.75 -32.03
C SER A 369 -44.18 -7.65 -31.23
N CYS A 370 -44.00 -7.70 -29.92
CA CYS A 370 -44.32 -6.64 -28.98
C CYS A 370 -43.09 -5.72 -28.84
N PRO A 371 -43.27 -4.39 -28.94
CA PRO A 371 -42.21 -3.42 -28.62
C PRO A 371 -41.74 -3.55 -27.17
N ALA A 372 -40.48 -3.22 -26.91
CA ALA A 372 -39.89 -3.31 -25.57
C ALA A 372 -40.66 -2.54 -24.47
N PRO A 373 -41.21 -1.32 -24.68
CA PRO A 373 -42.05 -0.67 -23.68
C PRO A 373 -43.34 -1.45 -23.35
N LEU A 374 -43.86 -2.20 -24.32
CA LEU A 374 -45.08 -2.99 -24.16
C LEU A 374 -44.82 -4.23 -23.30
N LEU A 375 -43.71 -4.92 -23.54
CA LEU A 375 -43.25 -6.03 -22.71
C LEU A 375 -42.97 -5.60 -21.26
N ALA A 376 -42.34 -4.43 -21.07
CA ALA A 376 -42.11 -3.85 -19.76
C ALA A 376 -43.44 -3.56 -19.03
N LYS A 377 -44.45 -3.07 -19.76
CA LYS A 377 -45.79 -2.81 -19.22
C LYS A 377 -46.49 -4.11 -18.79
N VAL A 378 -46.35 -5.20 -19.54
CA VAL A 378 -46.88 -6.53 -19.15
C VAL A 378 -46.18 -7.04 -17.89
N ALA A 379 -44.85 -6.97 -17.82
CA ALA A 379 -44.09 -7.41 -16.65
C ALA A 379 -44.42 -6.62 -15.37
N GLN A 380 -44.74 -5.33 -15.50
CA GLN A 380 -45.13 -4.47 -14.38
C GLN A 380 -46.60 -4.67 -13.96
N LEU A 381 -47.54 -4.73 -14.91
CA LEU A 381 -48.97 -4.81 -14.61
C LEU A 381 -49.44 -6.23 -14.24
N LYS A 382 -48.68 -7.26 -14.64
CA LYS A 382 -48.98 -8.69 -14.41
C LYS A 382 -50.46 -9.06 -14.65
N PRO A 383 -50.98 -8.91 -15.90
CA PRO A 383 -52.37 -9.27 -16.23
C PRO A 383 -52.70 -10.72 -15.81
N ARG A 384 -53.91 -10.96 -15.31
CA ARG A 384 -54.35 -12.29 -14.81
C ARG A 384 -55.40 -12.99 -15.68
N SER A 385 -55.87 -12.32 -16.73
CA SER A 385 -56.89 -12.85 -17.63
C SER A 385 -56.58 -12.50 -19.08
N GLN A 386 -57.12 -13.27 -20.02
CA GLN A 386 -56.99 -12.99 -21.45
C GLN A 386 -57.57 -11.61 -21.80
N THR A 387 -58.66 -11.20 -21.14
CA THR A 387 -59.27 -9.89 -21.31
C THR A 387 -58.33 -8.75 -20.91
N ASP A 388 -57.61 -8.89 -19.79
CA ASP A 388 -56.63 -7.88 -19.34
C ASP A 388 -55.40 -7.85 -20.25
N MET A 389 -54.99 -9.01 -20.77
CA MET A 389 -53.89 -9.11 -21.73
C MET A 389 -54.24 -8.41 -23.05
N VAL A 390 -55.46 -8.55 -23.56
CA VAL A 390 -55.97 -7.83 -24.74
C VAL A 390 -55.93 -6.31 -24.52
N ARG A 391 -56.31 -5.83 -23.33
CA ARG A 391 -56.25 -4.39 -23.00
C ARG A 391 -54.82 -3.84 -23.03
N VAL A 392 -53.82 -4.66 -22.68
CA VAL A 392 -52.42 -4.24 -22.67
C VAL A 392 -51.77 -4.39 -24.04
N LEU A 393 -51.96 -5.53 -24.73
CA LEU A 393 -51.26 -5.85 -25.98
C LEU A 393 -52.00 -5.43 -27.27
N GLY A 394 -53.32 -5.27 -27.20
CA GLY A 394 -54.23 -5.20 -28.35
C GLY A 394 -54.59 -6.59 -28.88
N GLU A 395 -55.76 -6.71 -29.54
CA GLU A 395 -56.35 -8.00 -29.97
C GLU A 395 -55.38 -8.91 -30.72
N LYS A 396 -54.76 -8.42 -31.80
CA LYS A 396 -53.87 -9.23 -32.65
C LYS A 396 -52.64 -9.80 -31.92
N ARG A 397 -52.06 -9.02 -30.99
CA ARG A 397 -50.88 -9.46 -30.23
C ARG A 397 -51.27 -10.36 -29.06
N ALA A 398 -52.43 -10.13 -28.45
CA ALA A 398 -52.95 -10.99 -27.39
C ALA A 398 -53.40 -12.35 -27.92
N GLU A 399 -53.90 -12.42 -29.15
CA GLU A 399 -54.17 -13.69 -29.84
C GLU A 399 -52.87 -14.49 -30.04
N ARG A 400 -51.78 -13.83 -30.48
CA ARG A 400 -50.50 -14.50 -30.72
C ARG A 400 -49.72 -14.86 -29.46
N PHE A 401 -49.64 -13.95 -28.49
CA PHE A 401 -48.73 -14.07 -27.34
C PHE A 401 -49.45 -14.22 -26.00
N GLY A 402 -50.76 -13.95 -25.94
CA GLY A 402 -51.47 -13.73 -24.67
C GLY A 402 -51.51 -14.97 -23.78
N ALA A 403 -51.87 -16.13 -24.33
CA ALA A 403 -51.90 -17.38 -23.58
C ALA A 403 -50.51 -17.73 -23.01
N ALA A 404 -49.48 -17.70 -23.86
CA ALA A 404 -48.10 -17.99 -23.46
C ALA A 404 -47.53 -16.99 -22.43
N PHE A 405 -47.92 -15.71 -22.52
CA PHE A 405 -47.52 -14.70 -21.55
C PHE A 405 -48.25 -14.87 -20.22
N LEU A 406 -49.53 -15.25 -20.23
CA LEU A 406 -50.28 -15.56 -19.01
C LEU A 406 -49.71 -16.78 -18.29
N GLU A 407 -49.29 -17.82 -19.01
CA GLU A 407 -48.59 -18.97 -18.42
C GLU A 407 -47.34 -18.54 -17.66
N ILE A 408 -46.48 -17.72 -18.27
CA ILE A 408 -45.27 -17.19 -17.62
C ILE A 408 -45.61 -16.42 -16.33
N LEU A 409 -46.63 -15.58 -16.39
CA LEU A 409 -47.05 -14.76 -15.25
C LEU A 409 -47.66 -15.59 -14.11
N ILE A 410 -48.39 -16.67 -14.41
CA ILE A 410 -48.97 -17.58 -13.41
C ILE A 410 -47.87 -18.38 -12.70
N HIS A 411 -46.86 -18.86 -13.44
CA HIS A 411 -45.77 -19.68 -12.87
C HIS A 411 -44.70 -18.86 -12.13
N SER A 412 -44.70 -17.53 -12.31
CA SER A 412 -43.74 -16.60 -11.68
C SER A 412 -44.34 -15.77 -10.54
N SER A 413 -45.59 -16.07 -10.11
CA SER A 413 -46.32 -15.36 -9.06
C SER A 413 -46.08 -15.93 -7.66
#